data_AF-A0A7S0IN89-F1
#
_entry.id   AF-A0A7S0IN89-F1
#
_cell.length_a   1.000
_cell.length_b   1.000
_cell.length_c   1.000
_cell.angle_alpha   90.00
_cell.angle_beta   90.00
_cell.angle_gamma   90.00
#
_symmetry.space_group_name_H-M   'P 1'
#
loop_
_entity.id
_entity.type
_entity.pdbx_description
1 polymer ?
#
loop_
_entity_poly.entity_id
_entity_poly.type
_entity_poly.pdbx_seq_one_letter_code
_entity_poly.pdbx_strand_id
1 'polypeptide(L)'
;DLESLRAVTVPLSVRAMARACCKHSGYQVGACLMSADGRTFTGVNVESDTYGLTVCAERAALLKALSEGATAFVHLACSTKDAGISCGACRQLLAEYCAA
;
A
#
# COMPACT_ATOMS: atom_id res chain seq x y z
N ASP A 1 -17.96 5.53 -7.54
CA ASP A 1 -17.86 4.24 -8.26
C ASP A 1 -16.39 3.77 -8.29
N LEU A 2 -16.13 2.55 -8.80
CA LEU A 2 -14.78 1.97 -8.82
C LEU A 2 -13.82 2.72 -9.75
N GLU A 3 -14.29 3.29 -10.87
CA GLU A 3 -13.44 4.04 -11.79
C GLU A 3 -12.93 5.33 -11.15
N SER A 4 -13.80 6.05 -10.45
CA SER A 4 -13.45 7.25 -9.71
C SER A 4 -12.37 6.97 -8.63
N LEU A 5 -12.49 5.85 -7.92
CA LEU A 5 -11.50 5.43 -6.91
C LEU A 5 -10.14 5.09 -7.56
N ARG A 6 -10.16 4.39 -8.70
CA ARG A 6 -8.95 4.04 -9.46
C ARG A 6 -8.25 5.26 -10.03
N ALA A 7 -9.00 6.23 -10.56
CA ALA A 7 -8.47 7.47 -11.12
C ALA A 7 -7.63 8.27 -10.11
N VAL A 8 -7.93 8.16 -8.82
CA VAL A 8 -7.15 8.78 -7.74
C VAL A 8 -6.01 7.89 -7.26
N THR A 9 -6.32 6.65 -6.91
CA THR A 9 -5.39 5.78 -6.18
C THR A 9 -4.27 5.22 -7.04
N VAL A 10 -4.54 4.86 -8.30
CA VAL A 10 -3.54 4.24 -9.20
C VAL A 10 -2.40 5.19 -9.55
N PRO A 11 -2.64 6.45 -9.97
CA PRO A 11 -1.54 7.38 -10.23
C PRO A 11 -0.69 7.66 -8.98
N LEU A 12 -1.32 7.70 -7.80
CA LEU A 12 -0.61 7.88 -6.53
C LEU A 12 0.26 6.67 -6.17
N SER A 13 -0.23 5.44 -6.35
CA SER A 13 0.57 4.23 -6.09
C SER A 13 1.75 4.12 -7.07
N VAL A 14 1.55 4.45 -8.35
CA VAL A 14 2.64 4.47 -9.35
C VAL A 14 3.70 5.50 -8.99
N ARG A 15 3.30 6.74 -8.64
CA ARG A 15 4.27 7.78 -8.22
C ARG A 15 5.03 7.39 -6.95
N ALA A 16 4.38 6.68 -6.03
CA ALA A 16 5.02 6.24 -4.80
C ALA A 16 6.18 5.26 -5.06
N MET A 17 6.12 4.42 -6.10
CA MET A 17 7.15 3.42 -6.42
C MET A 17 8.57 4.00 -6.49
N ALA A 18 8.72 5.25 -6.96
CA ALA A 18 10.01 5.92 -7.07
C ALA A 18 10.73 6.13 -5.71
N ARG A 19 10.00 5.98 -4.60
CA ARG A 19 10.52 6.12 -3.22
C ARG A 19 10.77 4.78 -2.53
N ALA A 20 10.60 3.66 -3.22
CA ALA A 20 10.82 2.34 -2.64
C ALA A 20 12.26 2.17 -2.14
N CYS A 21 12.41 1.63 -0.94
CA CYS A 21 13.70 1.33 -0.32
C CYS A 21 13.99 -0.16 -0.50
N CYS A 22 14.31 -0.57 -1.74
CA CYS A 22 14.42 -1.98 -2.14
C CYS A 22 15.84 -2.35 -2.59
N LYS A 23 16.83 -2.18 -1.70
CA LYS A 23 18.25 -2.36 -2.03
C LYS A 23 18.65 -3.80 -2.38
N HIS A 24 17.91 -4.79 -1.90
CA HIS A 24 18.24 -6.21 -2.07
C HIS A 24 17.59 -6.78 -3.31
N SER A 25 16.29 -6.55 -3.51
CA SER A 25 15.58 -7.13 -4.66
C SER A 25 15.55 -6.23 -5.90
N GLY A 26 15.71 -4.91 -5.73
CA GLY A 26 15.43 -3.93 -6.78
C GLY A 26 13.96 -3.90 -7.21
N TYR A 27 13.06 -4.60 -6.51
CA TYR A 27 11.66 -4.72 -6.86
C TYR A 27 10.85 -3.61 -6.19
N GLN A 28 10.52 -2.58 -6.96
CA GLN A 28 9.77 -1.43 -6.48
C GLN A 28 8.27 -1.75 -6.40
N VAL A 29 7.68 -1.47 -5.23
CA VAL A 29 6.24 -1.60 -4.98
C VAL A 29 5.75 -0.30 -4.37
N GLY A 30 4.68 0.25 -4.94
CA GLY A 30 3.98 1.41 -4.43
C GLY A 30 2.53 1.06 -4.12
N ALA A 31 1.98 1.66 -3.07
CA ALA A 31 0.59 1.48 -2.67
C ALA A 31 -0.06 2.82 -2.33
N CYS A 32 -1.37 2.92 -2.56
CA CYS A 32 -2.20 4.05 -2.14
C CYS A 32 -3.52 3.52 -1.56
N LEU A 33 -3.72 3.75 -0.27
CA LEU A 33 -4.94 3.42 0.46
C LEU A 33 -5.82 4.67 0.58
N MET A 34 -7.10 4.56 0.24
CA MET A 34 -8.09 5.63 0.38
C MET A 34 -9.04 5.31 1.53
N SER A 35 -9.17 6.25 2.46
CA SER A 35 -10.14 6.17 3.55
C SER A 35 -11.52 6.66 3.12
N ALA A 36 -12.55 6.28 3.86
CA ALA A 36 -13.93 6.68 3.61
C ALA A 36 -14.16 8.20 3.75
N ASP A 37 -13.31 8.90 4.50
CA ASP A 37 -13.31 10.36 4.63
C ASP A 37 -12.55 11.09 3.52
N GLY A 38 -12.09 10.36 2.50
CA GLY A 38 -11.43 10.90 1.31
C GLY A 38 -9.93 11.15 1.44
N ARG A 39 -9.31 10.91 2.61
CA ARG A 39 -7.85 10.98 2.75
C ARG A 39 -7.18 9.83 1.99
N THR A 40 -5.95 10.07 1.53
CA THR A 40 -5.14 9.08 0.82
C THR A 40 -3.80 8.89 1.51
N PHE A 41 -3.41 7.63 1.69
CA PHE A 41 -2.18 7.25 2.38
C PHE A 41 -1.33 6.40 1.45
N THR A 42 -0.15 6.92 1.08
CA THR A 42 0.79 6.18 0.22
C THR A 42 1.80 5.39 1.04
N GLY A 43 2.14 4.21 0.55
CA GLY A 43 3.18 3.34 1.09
C GLY A 43 4.12 2.84 0.00
N VAL A 44 5.31 2.40 0.42
CA VAL A 44 6.31 1.75 -0.44
C VAL A 44 6.89 0.55 0.29
N ASN A 45 7.46 -0.40 -0.44
CA ASN A 45 8.24 -1.44 0.23
C ASN A 45 9.54 -0.86 0.79
N VAL A 46 9.86 -1.30 2.01
CA VAL A 46 11.09 -0.96 2.73
C VAL A 46 11.74 -2.26 3.15
N GLU A 47 12.84 -2.59 2.51
CA GLU A 47 13.60 -3.79 2.79
C GLU A 47 14.60 -3.55 3.92
N SER A 48 14.97 -4.64 4.58
CA SER A 48 15.94 -4.67 5.66
C SER A 48 16.93 -5.79 5.43
N ASP A 49 18.16 -5.62 5.91
CA ASP A 49 19.17 -6.71 5.93
C ASP A 49 18.65 -7.91 6.75
N THR A 50 17.85 -7.65 7.79
CA THR A 50 17.07 -8.68 8.47
C THR A 50 15.76 -8.87 7.71
N TYR A 51 15.73 -9.81 6.76
CA TYR A 51 14.65 -9.90 5.76
C TYR A 51 13.24 -9.98 6.35
N GLY A 52 13.08 -10.60 7.53
CA GLY A 52 11.80 -10.67 8.25
C GLY A 52 11.23 -9.32 8.69
N LEU A 53 12.06 -8.27 8.77
CA LEU A 53 11.65 -6.89 9.06
C LEU A 53 11.18 -6.12 7.82
N THR A 54 11.23 -6.74 6.64
CA THR A 54 10.79 -6.10 5.39
C THR A 54 9.29 -5.78 5.45
N VAL A 55 8.98 -4.53 5.17
CA VAL A 55 7.59 -4.03 5.12
C VAL A 55 7.20 -3.87 3.66
N CYS A 56 6.06 -4.45 3.27
CA CYS A 56 5.50 -4.28 1.94
C CYS A 56 4.75 -2.94 1.84
N ALA A 57 4.56 -2.43 0.62
CA ALA A 57 3.93 -1.15 0.38
C ALA A 57 2.51 -1.04 0.96
N GLU A 58 1.73 -2.12 0.86
CA GLU A 58 0.36 -2.19 1.36
C GLU A 58 0.31 -2.02 2.87
N ARG A 59 1.18 -2.74 3.58
CA ARG A 59 1.31 -2.64 5.04
C ARG A 59 1.79 -1.25 5.45
N ALA A 60 2.76 -0.67 4.72
CA ALA A 60 3.21 0.69 5.00
C ALA A 60 2.10 1.74 4.84
N ALA A 61 1.26 1.61 3.79
CA ALA A 61 0.12 2.50 3.58
C ALA A 61 -0.96 2.34 4.68
N LEU A 62 -1.29 1.10 5.03
CA LEU A 62 -2.27 0.80 6.07
C LEU A 62 -1.81 1.30 7.45
N LEU A 63 -0.58 0.97 7.86
CA LEU A 63 -0.05 1.36 9.16
C LEU A 63 0.02 2.89 9.31
N LYS A 64 0.39 3.61 8.24
CA LYS A 64 0.32 5.07 8.20
C LYS A 64 -1.11 5.56 8.43
N ALA A 65 -2.06 5.04 7.66
CA ALA A 65 -3.46 5.47 7.76
C ALA A 65 -4.03 5.26 9.17
N LEU A 66 -3.80 4.08 9.75
CA LEU A 66 -4.20 3.75 11.12
C LEU A 66 -3.54 4.70 12.14
N SER A 67 -2.24 4.97 12.00
CA SER A 67 -1.52 5.87 12.90
C SER A 67 -1.99 7.33 12.84
N GLU A 68 -2.55 7.73 11.70
CA GLU A 68 -3.15 9.05 11.46
C GLU A 68 -4.67 9.07 11.74
N GLY A 69 -5.19 8.03 12.41
CA GLY A 69 -6.56 7.95 12.89
C GLY A 69 -7.61 7.63 11.82
N ALA A 70 -7.23 7.13 10.65
CA ALA A 70 -8.19 6.60 9.69
C ALA A 70 -8.61 5.17 10.08
N THR A 71 -9.92 4.90 10.08
CA THR A 71 -10.48 3.62 10.55
C THR A 71 -11.42 2.93 9.57
N ALA A 72 -11.77 3.58 8.46
CA ALA A 72 -12.62 3.03 7.41
C ALA A 72 -12.00 3.29 6.04
N PHE A 73 -12.01 2.28 5.18
CA PHE A 73 -11.27 2.28 3.90
C PHE A 73 -12.15 1.84 2.75
N VAL A 74 -11.94 2.45 1.59
CA VAL A 74 -12.82 2.25 0.41
C VAL A 74 -12.09 1.68 -0.79
N HIS A 75 -10.78 1.87 -0.89
CA HIS A 75 -10.00 1.38 -2.02
C HIS A 75 -8.51 1.32 -1.70
N LEU A 76 -7.84 0.28 -2.19
CA LEU A 76 -6.38 0.15 -2.20
C LEU A 76 -5.91 -0.09 -3.63
N ALA A 77 -4.99 0.74 -4.12
CA ALA A 77 -4.22 0.46 -5.33
C ALA A 77 -2.82 0.01 -4.95
N CYS A 78 -2.33 -1.03 -5.62
CA CYS A 78 -0.95 -1.50 -5.55
C CYS A 78 -0.36 -1.51 -6.96
N SER A 79 0.87 -1.04 -7.10
CA SER A 79 1.55 -0.92 -8.38
C SER A 79 2.94 -1.55 -8.29
N THR A 80 3.21 -2.40 -9.28
CA THR A 80 4.52 -3.00 -9.54
C THR A 80 4.77 -2.94 -11.05
N LYS A 81 5.97 -3.31 -11.49
CA LYS A 81 6.32 -3.35 -12.92
C LYS A 81 5.56 -4.40 -13.74
N ASP A 82 4.97 -5.41 -13.08
CA ASP A 82 4.51 -6.67 -13.68
C ASP A 82 3.17 -7.16 -13.08
N ALA A 83 2.39 -6.27 -12.48
CA ALA A 83 1.11 -6.59 -11.85
C ALA A 83 1.19 -7.68 -10.76
N GLY A 84 2.23 -7.60 -9.93
CA GLY A 84 2.45 -8.48 -8.78
C GLY A 84 1.29 -8.46 -7.80
N ILE A 85 1.07 -9.61 -7.15
CA ILE A 85 -0.04 -9.81 -6.22
C ILE A 85 0.37 -9.56 -4.77
N SER A 86 -0.57 -9.07 -3.96
CA SER A 86 -0.35 -8.85 -2.54
C SER A 86 -0.03 -10.15 -1.79
N CYS A 87 0.96 -10.11 -0.90
CA CYS A 87 1.42 -11.28 -0.13
C CYS A 87 0.45 -11.62 1.02
N GLY A 88 0.60 -12.82 1.60
CA GLY A 88 -0.28 -13.30 2.66
C GLY A 88 -0.33 -12.39 3.90
N ALA A 89 0.82 -11.87 4.34
CA ALA A 89 0.88 -10.97 5.50
C ALA A 89 0.14 -9.64 5.26
N CYS A 90 0.20 -9.09 4.03
CA CYS A 90 -0.57 -7.92 3.66
C CYS A 90 -2.07 -8.22 3.65
N ARG A 91 -2.47 -9.32 3.02
CA ARG A 91 -3.87 -9.74 2.96
C ARG A 91 -4.48 -9.95 4.35
N GLN A 92 -3.72 -10.52 5.26
CA GLN A 92 -4.17 -10.74 6.64
C GLN A 92 -4.49 -9.41 7.33
N LEU A 93 -3.57 -8.44 7.31
CA LEU A 93 -3.82 -7.12 7.92
C LEU A 93 -4.94 -6.36 7.22
N LEU A 94 -5.02 -6.44 5.88
CA LEU A 94 -6.14 -5.82 5.15
C LEU A 94 -7.48 -6.45 5.54
N ALA A 95 -7.53 -7.77 5.76
CA ALA A 95 -8.74 -8.43 6.23
C ALA A 95 -9.09 -8.01 7.68
N GLU A 96 -8.12 -7.78 8.54
CA GLU A 96 -8.37 -7.37 9.93
C GLU A 96 -8.84 -5.91 10.05
N TYR A 97 -8.28 -5.01 9.24
CA TYR A 97 -8.47 -3.57 9.40
C TYR A 97 -9.31 -2.91 8.30
N CYS A 98 -9.58 -3.61 7.19
CA CYS A 98 -10.34 -3.07 6.06
C CYS A 98 -11.56 -3.93 5.70
N ALA A 99 -11.78 -5.08 6.34
CA ALA A 99 -13.04 -5.81 6.20
C ALA A 99 -14.10 -5.17 7.09
N ALA A 100 -14.77 -4.14 6.57
CA ALA A 100 -15.97 -3.55 7.14
C ALA A 100 -16.89 -3.09 6.01
#